data_AF-A0A2D5Y3F6-F1
#
_entry.id   AF-A0A2D5Y3F6-F1
#
_cell.length_a   1.000
_cell.length_b   1.000
_cell.length_c   1.000
_cell.angle_alpha   90.00
_cell.angle_beta   90.00
_cell.angle_gamma   90.00
#
_symmetry.space_group_name_H-M   'P 1'
#
loop_
_entity.id
_entity.type
_entity.pdbx_description
1 polymer ?
#
loop_
_entity_poly.entity_id
_entity_poly.type
_entity_poly.pdbx_seq_one_letter_code
_entity_poly.pdbx_strand_id
1 'polypeptide(L)'
;MFINRLFKTLTAVTKYPSTHTCQEIASNSNSDPSYLAYLGEHPDTSVRRALADNEATPADTLCNLALDSDKTVREKVAEKIYTPAIALEILSEDNDKKISDTALYTRNRIKAVQALVAANNNTPEI
;
A
#
# COMPACT_ATOMS: atom_id res chain seq x y z
N MET A 1 10.62 4.65 -20.31
CA MET A 1 10.65 3.45 -21.17
C MET A 1 11.90 2.56 -20.96
N PHE A 2 13.05 3.11 -20.53
CA PHE A 2 14.28 2.33 -20.29
C PHE A 2 14.25 1.47 -19.01
N ILE A 3 13.61 1.95 -17.92
CA ILE A 3 13.58 1.26 -16.62
C ILE A 3 12.77 -0.05 -16.69
N ASN A 4 11.59 -0.04 -17.32
CA ASN A 4 10.75 -1.25 -17.48
C ASN A 4 11.42 -2.34 -18.33
N ARG A 5 12.28 -1.96 -19.28
CA ARG A 5 13.01 -2.89 -20.14
C ARG A 5 14.17 -3.56 -19.40
N LEU A 6 14.87 -2.81 -18.55
CA LEU A 6 15.94 -3.31 -17.68
C LEU A 6 15.39 -4.28 -16.61
N PHE A 7 14.20 -3.99 -16.07
CA PHE A 7 13.54 -4.83 -15.05
C PHE A 7 13.01 -6.17 -15.59
N LYS A 8 12.46 -6.18 -16.81
CA LYS A 8 12.04 -7.42 -17.49
C LYS A 8 13.23 -8.36 -17.72
N THR A 9 14.41 -7.79 -18.01
CA THR A 9 15.64 -8.58 -18.18
C THR A 9 16.23 -9.06 -16.85
N LEU A 10 16.14 -8.28 -15.77
CA LEU A 10 16.71 -8.66 -14.46
C LEU A 10 15.99 -9.86 -13.82
N THR A 11 14.65 -9.89 -13.94
CA THR A 11 13.80 -11.01 -13.48
C THR A 11 13.91 -12.24 -14.39
N ALA A 12 14.14 -12.04 -15.70
CA ALA A 12 14.37 -13.15 -16.63
C ALA A 12 15.73 -13.85 -16.43
N VAL A 13 16.74 -13.16 -15.90
CA VAL A 13 18.11 -13.70 -15.73
C VAL A 13 18.30 -14.41 -14.38
N THR A 14 17.48 -14.13 -13.38
CA THR A 14 17.56 -14.79 -12.07
C THR A 14 16.22 -15.43 -11.71
N LYS A 15 16.18 -16.77 -11.64
CA LYS A 15 14.99 -17.54 -11.24
C LYS A 15 14.46 -17.12 -9.85
N TYR A 16 15.29 -16.46 -9.05
CA TYR A 16 14.97 -15.90 -7.74
C TYR A 16 15.66 -14.54 -7.59
N PRO A 17 14.93 -13.42 -7.61
CA PRO A 17 15.52 -12.10 -7.36
C PRO A 17 16.04 -12.02 -5.92
N SER A 18 17.14 -11.29 -5.73
CA SER A 18 17.69 -11.04 -4.40
C SER A 18 16.74 -10.15 -3.56
N THR A 19 16.84 -10.20 -2.24
CA THR A 19 16.07 -9.31 -1.35
C THR A 19 16.24 -7.84 -1.72
N HIS A 20 17.46 -7.41 -2.07
CA HIS A 20 17.74 -6.05 -2.50
C HIS A 20 16.93 -5.69 -3.75
N THR A 21 16.95 -6.57 -4.75
CA THR A 21 16.15 -6.41 -5.98
C THR A 21 14.65 -6.35 -5.67
N CYS A 22 14.16 -7.22 -4.78
CA CYS A 22 12.76 -7.19 -4.34
C CYS A 22 12.40 -5.86 -3.67
N GLN A 23 13.29 -5.31 -2.84
CA GLN A 23 13.09 -4.03 -2.18
C GLN A 23 13.08 -2.86 -3.19
N GLU A 24 13.96 -2.88 -4.19
CA GLU A 24 13.95 -1.90 -5.29
C GLU A 24 12.62 -1.93 -6.04
N ILE A 25 12.12 -3.13 -6.38
CA ILE A 25 10.80 -3.30 -7.02
C ILE A 25 9.70 -2.76 -6.11
N ALA A 26 9.68 -3.16 -4.83
CA ALA A 26 8.66 -2.77 -3.88
C ALA A 26 8.60 -1.25 -3.65
N SER A 27 9.75 -0.57 -3.68
CA SER A 27 9.86 0.88 -3.49
C SER A 27 9.57 1.72 -4.74
N ASN A 28 9.54 1.11 -5.93
CA ASN A 28 9.37 1.82 -7.19
C ASN A 28 7.88 2.00 -7.54
N SER A 29 7.43 3.26 -7.61
CA SER A 29 6.05 3.62 -7.95
C SER A 29 5.64 3.32 -9.39
N ASN A 30 6.58 2.95 -10.26
CA ASN A 30 6.31 2.50 -11.63
C ASN A 30 6.38 0.98 -11.80
N SER A 31 6.54 0.24 -10.70
CA SER A 31 6.55 -1.22 -10.74
C SER A 31 5.22 -1.78 -11.23
N ASP A 32 5.30 -2.89 -11.93
CA ASP A 32 4.10 -3.60 -12.36
C ASP A 32 3.31 -4.09 -11.13
N PRO A 33 2.00 -3.81 -11.04
CA PRO A 33 1.15 -4.25 -9.95
C PRO A 33 1.25 -5.75 -9.64
N SER A 34 1.48 -6.60 -10.64
CA SER A 34 1.61 -8.05 -10.45
C SER A 34 2.85 -8.44 -9.63
N TYR A 35 3.97 -7.73 -9.80
CA TYR A 35 5.16 -7.95 -8.98
C TYR A 35 4.97 -7.43 -7.57
N LEU A 36 4.32 -6.27 -7.40
CA LEU A 36 4.01 -5.73 -6.09
C LEU A 36 3.08 -6.67 -5.30
N ALA A 37 2.10 -7.29 -5.97
CA ALA A 37 1.26 -8.32 -5.38
C ALA A 37 2.05 -9.56 -4.95
N TYR A 38 2.93 -10.09 -5.81
CA TYR A 38 3.78 -11.23 -5.47
C TYR A 38 4.67 -10.97 -4.25
N LEU A 39 5.19 -9.75 -4.11
CA LEU A 39 6.05 -9.37 -2.99
C LEU A 39 5.29 -9.16 -1.66
N GLY A 40 3.95 -9.14 -1.67
CA GLY A 40 3.13 -8.94 -0.47
C GLY A 40 3.37 -9.95 0.63
N GLU A 41 3.77 -11.17 0.27
CA GLU A 41 4.07 -12.27 1.20
C GLU A 41 5.58 -12.52 1.34
N HIS A 42 6.42 -11.59 0.86
CA HIS A 42 7.88 -11.76 0.89
C HIS A 42 8.36 -11.94 2.35
N PRO A 43 9.25 -12.90 2.66
CA PRO A 43 9.65 -13.21 4.04
C PRO A 43 10.37 -12.04 4.72
N ASP A 44 11.11 -11.24 3.96
CA ASP A 44 11.80 -10.06 4.48
C ASP A 44 10.84 -8.89 4.70
N THR A 45 10.72 -8.47 5.96
CA THR A 45 9.89 -7.35 6.39
C THR A 45 10.27 -6.02 5.72
N SER A 46 11.54 -5.80 5.35
CA SER A 46 11.95 -4.56 4.66
C SER A 46 11.29 -4.41 3.29
N VAL A 47 11.06 -5.52 2.59
CA VAL A 47 10.33 -5.56 1.32
C VAL A 47 8.86 -5.24 1.54
N ARG A 48 8.22 -5.87 2.53
CA ARG A 48 6.80 -5.63 2.86
C ARG A 48 6.55 -4.20 3.34
N ARG A 49 7.49 -3.62 4.09
CA ARG A 49 7.47 -2.19 4.48
C ARG A 49 7.57 -1.28 3.28
N ALA A 50 8.44 -1.58 2.31
CA ALA A 50 8.55 -0.80 1.09
C ALA A 50 7.24 -0.84 0.28
N LEU A 51 6.54 -1.98 0.24
CA LEU A 51 5.20 -2.06 -0.37
C LEU A 51 4.17 -1.19 0.36
N ALA A 52 4.13 -1.23 1.68
CA ALA A 52 3.20 -0.42 2.47
C ALA A 52 3.43 1.11 2.29
N ASP A 53 4.65 1.52 1.95
CA ASP A 53 4.98 2.91 1.64
C ASP A 53 4.73 3.29 0.16
N ASN A 54 4.50 2.32 -0.73
CA ASN A 54 4.34 2.55 -2.17
C ASN A 54 2.87 2.73 -2.58
N GLU A 55 2.57 3.89 -3.20
CA GLU A 55 1.25 4.26 -3.74
C GLU A 55 0.75 3.36 -4.88
N ALA A 56 1.68 2.70 -5.59
CA ALA A 56 1.34 1.77 -6.66
C ALA A 56 0.98 0.37 -6.15
N THR A 57 1.15 0.12 -4.84
CA THR A 57 0.82 -1.18 -4.25
C THR A 57 -0.68 -1.47 -4.41
N PRO A 58 -1.04 -2.63 -4.97
CA PRO A 58 -2.44 -2.98 -5.19
C PRO A 58 -3.26 -2.98 -3.90
N ALA A 59 -4.54 -2.65 -4.01
CA ALA A 59 -5.46 -2.60 -2.88
C ALA A 59 -5.51 -3.92 -2.10
N ASP A 60 -5.60 -5.06 -2.79
CA ASP A 60 -5.64 -6.38 -2.14
C ASP A 60 -4.34 -6.68 -1.39
N THR A 61 -3.19 -6.26 -1.94
CA THR A 61 -1.90 -6.36 -1.26
C THR A 61 -1.88 -5.50 0.00
N LEU A 62 -2.39 -4.26 -0.04
CA LEU A 62 -2.51 -3.41 1.15
C LEU A 62 -3.45 -4.01 2.21
N CYS A 63 -4.53 -4.68 1.81
CA CYS A 63 -5.40 -5.43 2.72
C CYS A 63 -4.65 -6.59 3.39
N ASN A 64 -3.81 -7.32 2.67
CA ASN A 64 -2.97 -8.36 3.27
C ASN A 64 -1.93 -7.77 4.24
N LEU A 65 -1.29 -6.65 3.87
CA LEU A 65 -0.31 -5.96 4.72
C LEU A 65 -0.95 -5.33 5.97
N ALA A 66 -2.26 -5.03 5.95
CA ALA A 66 -2.99 -4.61 7.15
C ALA A 66 -3.08 -5.72 8.22
N LEU A 67 -2.90 -6.98 7.82
CA LEU A 67 -2.87 -8.14 8.71
C LEU A 67 -1.44 -8.61 9.02
N ASP A 68 -0.41 -7.86 8.59
CA ASP A 68 0.99 -8.27 8.72
C ASP A 68 1.39 -8.48 10.19
N SER A 69 2.18 -9.50 10.46
CA SER A 69 2.76 -9.72 11.79
C SER A 69 3.61 -8.55 12.29
N ASP A 70 4.28 -7.84 11.37
CA ASP A 70 5.15 -6.72 11.70
C ASP A 70 4.35 -5.43 11.95
N LYS A 71 4.52 -4.87 13.14
CA LYS A 71 3.85 -3.64 13.56
C LYS A 71 4.14 -2.47 12.61
N THR A 72 5.38 -2.32 12.15
CA THR A 72 5.77 -1.18 11.31
C THR A 72 5.12 -1.26 9.93
N VAL A 73 4.94 -2.46 9.37
CA VAL A 73 4.16 -2.65 8.14
C VAL A 73 2.72 -2.16 8.34
N ARG A 74 2.03 -2.65 9.38
CA ARG A 74 0.64 -2.26 9.68
C ARG A 74 0.48 -0.77 9.92
N GLU A 75 1.41 -0.18 10.67
CA GLU A 75 1.47 1.27 10.91
C GLU A 75 1.58 2.06 9.60
N LYS A 76 2.45 1.64 8.67
CA LYS A 76 2.58 2.29 7.36
C LYS A 76 1.29 2.24 6.56
N VAL A 77 0.58 1.12 6.57
CA VAL A 77 -0.72 1.00 5.88
C VAL A 77 -1.75 1.95 6.51
N ALA A 78 -1.79 2.11 7.84
CA ALA A 78 -2.74 2.98 8.52
C ALA A 78 -2.57 4.48 8.20
N GLU A 79 -1.34 4.91 7.91
CA GLU A 79 -0.98 6.33 7.70
C GLU A 79 -1.42 6.89 6.33
N LYS A 80 -1.73 6.04 5.33
CA LYS A 80 -1.90 6.48 3.95
C LYS A 80 -3.35 6.77 3.57
N ILE A 81 -3.54 7.91 2.88
CA ILE A 81 -4.86 8.36 2.41
C ILE A 81 -5.41 7.56 1.21
N TYR A 82 -4.56 6.78 0.54
CA TYR A 82 -4.95 5.88 -0.54
C TYR A 82 -5.18 4.44 -0.06
N THR A 83 -4.99 4.17 1.23
CA THR A 83 -5.27 2.85 1.81
C THR A 83 -6.74 2.51 1.61
N PRO A 84 -7.06 1.29 1.12
CA PRO A 84 -8.43 0.84 0.94
C PRO A 84 -9.23 0.92 2.23
N ALA A 85 -10.53 1.23 2.13
CA ALA A 85 -11.40 1.35 3.30
C ALA A 85 -11.45 0.05 4.14
N ILE A 86 -11.36 -1.12 3.49
CA ILE A 86 -11.33 -2.43 4.14
C ILE A 86 -10.06 -2.58 4.99
N ALA A 87 -8.90 -2.20 4.47
CA ALA A 87 -7.65 -2.24 5.23
C ALA A 87 -7.69 -1.29 6.44
N LEU A 88 -8.26 -0.09 6.30
CA LEU A 88 -8.45 0.83 7.43
C LEU A 88 -9.46 0.31 8.46
N GLU A 89 -10.45 -0.48 8.05
CA GLU A 89 -11.41 -1.12 8.96
C GLU A 89 -10.72 -2.23 9.78
N ILE A 90 -9.96 -3.10 9.13
CA ILE A 90 -9.12 -4.10 9.79
C ILE A 90 -8.19 -3.42 10.82
N LEU A 91 -7.48 -2.37 10.40
CA LEU A 91 -6.52 -1.68 11.27
C LEU A 91 -7.18 -0.88 12.40
N SER A 92 -8.46 -0.51 12.28
CA SER A 92 -9.20 0.15 13.37
C SER A 92 -9.52 -0.80 14.55
N GLU A 93 -9.30 -2.10 14.35
CA GLU A 93 -9.40 -3.13 15.39
C GLU A 93 -8.01 -3.66 15.81
N ASP A 94 -6.92 -3.01 15.38
CA ASP A 94 -5.56 -3.41 15.74
C ASP A 94 -5.34 -3.35 17.25
N ASN A 95 -4.65 -4.36 17.79
CA ASN A 95 -4.31 -4.43 19.21
C ASN A 95 -3.35 -3.31 19.63
N ASP A 96 -2.58 -2.74 18.70
CA ASP A 96 -1.78 -1.56 18.96
C ASP A 96 -2.64 -0.29 18.84
N LYS A 97 -2.85 0.37 19.99
CA LYS A 97 -3.70 1.55 20.07
C LYS A 97 -3.29 2.67 19.11
N LYS A 98 -1.99 2.86 18.86
CA LYS A 98 -1.52 3.91 17.94
C LYS A 98 -2.01 3.61 16.52
N ILE A 99 -1.89 2.36 16.08
CA ILE A 99 -2.32 1.93 14.75
C ILE A 99 -3.84 2.09 14.61
N SER A 100 -4.61 1.61 15.59
CA SER A 100 -6.06 1.77 15.61
C SER A 100 -6.51 3.23 15.53
N ASP A 101 -5.93 4.10 16.36
CA ASP A 101 -6.25 5.53 16.35
C ASP A 101 -5.89 6.19 15.00
N THR A 102 -4.73 5.86 14.45
CA THR A 102 -4.27 6.36 13.14
C THR A 102 -5.19 5.90 12.02
N ALA A 103 -5.58 4.62 11.99
CA ALA A 103 -6.48 4.09 10.97
C ALA A 103 -7.85 4.78 11.00
N LEU A 104 -8.42 4.98 12.20
CA LEU A 104 -9.70 5.69 12.37
C LEU A 104 -9.59 7.15 11.92
N TYR A 105 -8.50 7.82 12.27
CA TYR A 105 -8.22 9.19 11.83
C TYR A 105 -8.14 9.29 10.30
N THR A 106 -7.35 8.42 9.67
CA THR A 106 -7.21 8.36 8.20
C THR A 106 -8.54 8.07 7.52
N ARG A 107 -9.32 7.10 8.03
CA ARG A 107 -10.66 6.76 7.52
C ARG A 107 -11.61 7.96 7.57
N ASN A 108 -11.63 8.68 8.68
CA ASN A 108 -12.48 9.86 8.86
C ASN A 108 -12.06 11.01 7.94
N ARG A 109 -10.76 11.21 7.72
CA ARG A 109 -10.26 12.20 6.75
C ARG A 109 -10.72 11.90 5.33
N ILE A 110 -10.59 10.65 4.89
CA ILE A 110 -11.03 10.24 3.54
C ILE A 110 -12.53 10.48 3.37
N LYS A 111 -13.34 10.04 4.35
CA LYS A 111 -14.80 10.26 4.34
C LYS A 111 -15.16 11.74 4.28
N ALA A 112 -14.48 12.60 5.06
CA ALA A 112 -14.72 14.04 5.06
C ALA A 112 -14.42 14.66 3.69
N VAL A 113 -13.30 14.31 3.06
CA VAL A 113 -12.96 14.80 1.71
C VAL A 113 -13.98 14.32 0.67
N GLN A 114 -14.39 13.04 0.71
CA GLN A 114 -15.41 12.51 -0.19
C GLN A 114 -16.76 13.22 -0.05
N ALA A 115 -17.18 13.53 1.19
CA ALA A 115 -18.41 14.26 1.44
C ALA A 115 -18.36 15.69 0.88
N LEU A 116 -17.22 16.39 1.02
CA LEU A 116 -17.02 17.73 0.45
C LEU A 116 -17.07 17.71 -1.09
N VAL A 117 -16.44 16.72 -1.72
CA VAL A 117 -16.46 16.57 -3.18
C VAL A 117 -17.88 16.28 -3.68
N ALA A 118 -18.62 15.41 -2.99
CA ALA A 118 -20.01 15.11 -3.34
C ALA A 118 -20.93 16.33 -3.21
N ALA A 119 -20.71 17.19 -2.21
CA ALA A 119 -21.48 18.42 -2.03
C ALA A 119 -21.22 19.44 -3.15
N ASN A 120 -19.96 19.61 -3.57
CA ASN A 120 -19.59 20.53 -4.66
C ASN A 120 -20.08 20.08 -6.05
N ASN A 121 -20.19 18.77 -6.28
CA ASN A 121 -20.66 18.25 -7.58
C ASN A 121 -22.20 18.26 -7.71
N ASN A 122 -22.93 18.55 -6.63
CA ASN A 122 -24.39 18.58 -6.59
C ASN A 122 -24.97 20.01 -6.55
N THR A 123 -24.16 21.06 -6.62
CA THR A 123 -24.68 22.41 -6.86
C THR A 123 -25.09 22.51 -8.33
N PRO A 124 -26.38 22.77 -8.66
CA PRO A 124 -26.79 23.00 -10.03
C PRO A 124 -26.02 24.22 -10.55
N GLU A 125 -25.34 24.08 -11.69
CA GLU A 125 -24.81 25.23 -12.42
C GLU A 125 -25.98 26.21 -12.67
N ILE A 126 -25.86 27.43 -12.14
CA ILE A 126 -26.82 28.52 -12.33
C ILE A 126 -26.50 29.25 -13.63
#